data_AF-A0A517P2T4-F1
#
_entry.id   AF-A0A517P2T4-F1
#
_cell.length_a   1.000
_cell.length_b   1.000
_cell.length_c   1.000
_cell.angle_alpha   90.00
_cell.angle_beta   90.00
_cell.angle_gamma   90.00
#
_symmetry.space_group_name_H-M   'P 1'
#
loop_
_entity.id
_entity.type
_entity.pdbx_description
1 polymer ?
#
loop_
_entity_poly.entity_id
_entity_poly.type
_entity_poly.pdbx_seq_one_letter_code
_entity_poly.pdbx_strand_id
1 'polypeptide(L)'
;MLAEKVVERGYPVRPATDGGKRPEPALLILVRPQNSQIPRAQSLFFPLETPDAGLSNWSITEPPEPTILSKPPPLANFRVPSASNQDGTMNSFALLRIPFGFAVLIVLCFVAVSITPASAQPAAARLPNVARNNVTPSNSLPSVSRPYVRTTRMGKTVVGGQGELLRGVCLWTFQYRSKQIAQNEEQDSNLDPAFWDEMKAQGVNAVRFVFFDPWQRSHGNAMYNLDRPYPFLSLLPEDVVVQGGSAEEADAIVEANKTALREQLSRIVDLAAQRQMYVLINYHDGFGYEDPDWNFYAEALAQNEVSEGTPLGETLPTDLALEDEAAEEDELPETTVPIPTGQFHFPYQTGSTRYLDAFWDLTSELLKDRTNVLFELMNEPVAYHPNNYVEKDVQAITRCYQRVRQTAPDTHLVLATFSNTAHFGRRSMLKVTQELEESGVSFDNASIAFHPYDTTDLLAHSPRNLRRLMRRYPVINTEQGYPTGVVPDSSDPDARGFGRDRFGQQSMERYNVSWFAWKTSSTDEFQNNYVQTIKSDAIARRYYWGWELAWVSTLNDLEQRRGFFARYLYWRFSQIFNWLTYF
;
A
#
# COMPACT_ATOMS: atom_id res chain seq x y z
N MET A 1 -4.24 -26.62 39.78
CA MET A 1 -5.58 -26.79 39.17
C MET A 1 -5.76 -25.98 37.87
N LEU A 2 -4.71 -25.79 37.05
CA LEU A 2 -4.84 -25.20 35.70
C LEU A 2 -4.11 -26.00 34.61
N ALA A 3 -3.57 -27.17 34.94
CA ALA A 3 -2.85 -28.05 34.01
C ALA A 3 -3.69 -29.27 33.54
N GLU A 4 -4.93 -29.42 34.02
CA GLU A 4 -5.76 -30.61 33.75
C GLU A 4 -6.82 -30.44 32.65
N LYS A 5 -6.94 -29.26 32.01
CA LYS A 5 -7.97 -29.02 30.97
C LYS A 5 -7.47 -28.97 29.53
N VAL A 6 -6.19 -29.22 29.28
CA VAL A 6 -5.61 -29.21 27.91
C VAL A 6 -5.71 -30.58 27.22
N VAL A 7 -6.06 -31.65 27.94
CA VAL A 7 -6.08 -33.03 27.38
C VAL A 7 -7.42 -33.42 26.74
N GLU A 8 -8.51 -32.65 26.89
CA GLU A 8 -9.82 -32.99 26.32
C GLU A 8 -10.02 -32.57 24.83
N ARG A 9 -9.06 -31.88 24.20
CA ARG A 9 -9.25 -31.29 22.85
C ARG A 9 -8.63 -32.06 21.68
N GLY A 10 -8.50 -33.38 21.75
CA GLY A 10 -8.33 -34.23 20.55
C GLY A 10 -7.15 -33.93 19.61
N TYR A 11 -6.14 -33.14 20.01
CA TYR A 11 -4.97 -32.89 19.20
C TYR A 11 -4.09 -34.15 19.13
N PRO A 12 -3.68 -34.62 17.94
CA PRO A 12 -2.77 -35.74 17.84
C PRO A 12 -1.38 -35.33 18.35
N VAL A 13 -1.05 -35.72 19.57
CA VAL A 13 0.32 -35.67 20.11
C VAL A 13 1.15 -36.70 19.35
N ARG A 14 2.07 -36.25 18.49
CA ARG A 14 3.08 -37.13 17.90
C ARG A 14 3.96 -37.69 19.03
N PRO A 15 4.13 -39.01 19.15
CA PRO A 15 5.04 -39.56 20.13
C PRO A 15 6.48 -39.14 19.80
N ALA A 16 7.24 -38.76 20.83
CA ALA A 16 8.67 -38.56 20.72
C ALA A 16 9.32 -39.88 20.27
N THR A 17 9.88 -39.91 19.07
CA THR A 17 10.69 -41.05 18.62
C THR A 17 12.08 -40.95 19.23
N ASP A 18 12.42 -42.00 19.98
CA ASP A 18 13.73 -42.31 20.52
C ASP A 18 14.86 -42.23 19.48
N GLY A 19 16.06 -41.99 20.00
CA GLY A 19 17.28 -41.75 19.25
C GLY A 19 17.56 -42.75 18.13
N GLY A 20 17.67 -42.22 16.91
CA GLY A 20 18.19 -42.90 15.74
C GLY A 20 18.95 -41.90 14.87
N LYS A 21 20.21 -42.23 14.54
CA LYS A 21 21.14 -41.43 13.73
C LYS A 21 20.48 -40.90 12.46
N ARG A 22 20.64 -39.59 12.19
CA ARG A 22 20.28 -38.99 10.89
C ARG A 22 21.17 -39.59 9.79
N PRO A 23 20.63 -40.00 8.62
CA PRO A 23 21.45 -40.25 7.46
C PRO A 23 21.95 -38.91 6.89
N GLU A 24 23.22 -38.86 6.50
CA GLU A 24 23.80 -37.72 5.81
C GLU A 24 23.08 -37.46 4.47
N PRO A 25 22.91 -36.18 4.05
CA PRO A 25 22.31 -35.89 2.77
C PRO A 25 23.28 -36.27 1.64
N ALA A 26 22.81 -37.10 0.72
CA ALA A 26 23.49 -37.41 -0.53
C ALA A 26 23.72 -36.14 -1.35
N LEU A 27 24.99 -35.86 -1.65
CA LEU A 27 25.43 -34.79 -2.54
C LEU A 27 24.99 -35.11 -3.97
N LEU A 28 23.92 -34.46 -4.44
CA LEU A 28 23.49 -34.52 -5.83
C LEU A 28 24.41 -33.63 -6.69
N ILE A 29 25.42 -34.21 -7.32
CA ILE A 29 26.29 -33.52 -8.27
C ILE A 29 25.53 -33.36 -9.60
N LEU A 30 25.01 -32.16 -9.86
CA LEU A 30 24.54 -31.75 -11.19
C LEU A 30 25.76 -31.48 -12.09
N VAL A 31 26.02 -32.39 -13.02
CA VAL A 31 26.99 -32.20 -14.09
C VAL A 31 26.41 -31.21 -15.11
N ARG A 32 26.97 -30.00 -15.21
CA ARG A 32 26.73 -29.09 -16.34
C ARG A 32 27.62 -29.47 -17.53
N PRO A 33 27.11 -29.44 -18.78
CA PRO A 33 27.94 -29.60 -19.95
C PRO A 33 28.79 -28.35 -20.18
N GLN A 34 30.11 -28.54 -20.28
CA GLN A 34 31.07 -27.52 -20.68
C GLN A 34 30.91 -27.22 -22.18
N ASN A 35 30.64 -25.96 -22.52
CA ASN A 35 31.10 -25.35 -23.77
C ASN A 35 30.94 -23.83 -23.72
N SER A 36 32.02 -23.12 -23.43
CA SER A 36 32.48 -21.91 -24.15
C SER A 36 33.62 -21.23 -23.38
N GLN A 37 34.66 -20.91 -24.11
CA GLN A 37 35.95 -20.36 -23.65
C GLN A 37 35.88 -18.84 -23.53
N ILE A 38 36.18 -18.24 -22.36
CA ILE A 38 36.67 -16.85 -22.17
C ILE A 38 37.54 -16.81 -20.88
N PRO A 39 38.64 -16.03 -20.81
CA PRO A 39 39.82 -16.39 -20.00
C PRO A 39 39.82 -15.95 -18.53
N ARG A 40 40.65 -16.68 -17.77
CA ARG A 40 40.92 -16.63 -16.32
C ARG A 40 41.23 -15.23 -15.78
N ALA A 41 40.52 -14.85 -14.71
CA ALA A 41 40.99 -13.90 -13.70
C ALA A 41 41.45 -14.67 -12.46
N GLN A 42 42.59 -14.25 -11.90
CA GLN A 42 43.29 -14.88 -10.78
C GLN A 42 42.49 -14.77 -9.47
N SER A 43 42.27 -15.89 -8.79
CA SER A 43 41.76 -15.96 -7.42
C SER A 43 42.92 -16.02 -6.41
N LEU A 44 42.99 -15.02 -5.54
CA LEU A 44 43.81 -15.00 -4.33
C LEU A 44 43.14 -15.88 -3.27
N PHE A 45 43.84 -16.92 -2.82
CA PHE A 45 43.47 -17.75 -1.67
C PHE A 45 44.01 -17.12 -0.38
N PHE A 46 43.17 -16.99 0.64
CA PHE A 46 43.59 -16.87 2.04
C PHE A 46 43.09 -18.12 2.80
N PRO A 47 43.92 -18.77 3.62
CA PRO A 47 43.49 -19.90 4.44
C PRO A 47 42.77 -19.40 5.70
N LEU A 48 41.61 -19.98 5.99
CA LEU A 48 40.96 -19.88 7.31
C LEU A 48 41.43 -21.06 8.16
N GLU A 49 42.26 -20.76 9.15
CA GLU A 49 42.56 -21.67 10.25
C GLU A 49 41.35 -21.73 11.20
N THR A 50 40.89 -22.94 11.51
CA THR A 50 39.97 -23.21 12.61
C THR A 50 40.77 -23.61 13.86
N PRO A 51 40.55 -23.01 15.04
CA PRO A 51 40.95 -23.61 16.28
C PRO A 51 39.77 -24.31 16.97
N ASP A 52 39.98 -25.58 17.28
CA ASP A 52 39.26 -26.34 18.30
C ASP A 52 39.33 -25.62 19.65
N ALA A 53 38.19 -25.46 20.34
CA ALA A 53 38.19 -25.18 21.78
C ALA A 53 36.95 -25.78 22.46
N GLY A 54 37.25 -26.69 23.40
CA GLY A 54 36.34 -27.48 24.20
C GLY A 54 35.30 -26.71 25.02
N LEU A 55 34.19 -27.41 25.23
CA LEU A 55 33.14 -27.15 26.22
C LEU A 55 33.69 -27.20 27.65
N SER A 56 33.53 -26.13 28.43
CA SER A 56 33.25 -26.24 29.87
C SER A 56 32.69 -24.93 30.45
N ASN A 57 31.61 -25.08 31.24
CA ASN A 57 31.11 -24.23 32.34
C ASN A 57 31.02 -22.71 32.13
N TRP A 58 29.80 -22.22 31.92
CA TRP A 58 29.44 -20.82 32.19
C TRP A 58 28.48 -20.76 33.39
N SER A 59 28.94 -20.04 34.41
CA SER A 59 28.14 -19.61 35.56
C SER A 59 27.48 -18.27 35.23
N ILE A 60 26.23 -18.11 35.68
CA ILE A 60 25.43 -16.91 35.50
C ILE A 60 26.05 -15.80 36.36
N THR A 61 26.46 -14.71 35.73
CA THR A 61 26.72 -13.42 36.38
C THR A 61 25.80 -12.38 35.76
N GLU A 62 25.23 -11.54 36.63
CA GLU A 62 24.24 -10.50 36.30
C GLU A 62 24.80 -9.48 35.30
N PRO A 63 23.95 -8.89 34.43
CA PRO A 63 24.39 -7.91 33.46
C PRO A 63 24.73 -6.57 34.15
N PRO A 64 25.77 -5.85 33.69
CA PRO A 64 26.07 -4.53 34.22
C PRO A 64 25.05 -3.49 33.71
N GLU A 65 24.81 -2.46 34.54
CA GLU A 65 23.94 -1.32 34.24
C GLU A 65 24.34 -0.58 32.95
N PRO A 66 23.37 -0.01 32.22
CA PRO A 66 23.62 0.68 30.96
C PRO A 66 24.39 1.99 31.18
N THR A 67 25.54 2.10 30.53
CA THR A 67 26.32 3.33 30.50
C THR A 67 25.68 4.32 29.52
N ILE A 68 25.22 5.47 30.02
CA ILE A 68 24.73 6.59 29.21
C ILE A 68 25.92 7.22 28.46
N LEU A 69 26.07 6.91 27.18
CA LEU A 69 27.00 7.60 26.28
C LEU A 69 26.38 8.92 25.84
N SER A 70 26.83 10.01 26.47
CA SER A 70 26.57 11.36 25.99
C SER A 70 27.50 11.70 24.82
N LYS A 71 26.87 11.99 23.67
CA LYS A 71 27.40 12.55 22.41
C LYS A 71 27.63 11.54 21.26
N PRO A 72 27.05 11.80 20.07
CA PRO A 72 27.31 11.01 18.89
C PRO A 72 28.73 11.27 18.34
N PRO A 73 29.36 10.28 17.69
CA PRO A 73 30.67 10.45 17.07
C PRO A 73 30.56 11.37 15.82
N PRO A 74 31.64 12.08 15.45
CA PRO A 74 31.65 12.90 14.25
C PRO A 74 31.58 12.02 13.00
N LEU A 75 30.70 12.40 12.06
CA LEU A 75 30.55 11.80 10.75
C LEU A 75 31.90 11.76 10.01
N ALA A 76 32.29 10.56 9.59
CA ALA A 76 33.45 10.34 8.73
C ALA A 76 33.23 10.99 7.35
N ASN A 77 34.25 11.73 6.90
CA ASN A 77 34.27 12.42 5.61
C ASN A 77 34.10 11.46 4.43
N PHE A 78 32.94 11.50 3.79
CA PHE A 78 32.71 10.90 2.49
C PHE A 78 33.51 11.69 1.43
N ARG A 79 34.66 11.15 1.00
CA ARG A 79 35.42 11.69 -0.14
C ARG A 79 34.76 11.24 -1.45
N VAL A 80 34.20 12.20 -2.17
CA VAL A 80 33.84 12.06 -3.59
C VAL A 80 35.13 12.03 -4.42
N PRO A 81 35.30 11.15 -5.42
CA PRO A 81 36.47 11.18 -6.30
C PRO A 81 36.51 12.48 -7.10
N SER A 82 37.63 13.19 -7.04
CA SER A 82 37.90 14.37 -7.86
C SER A 82 38.02 13.95 -9.32
N ALA A 83 37.07 14.36 -10.15
CA ALA A 83 37.21 14.34 -11.60
C ALA A 83 38.26 15.38 -12.01
N SER A 84 39.28 14.92 -12.73
CA SER A 84 40.38 15.70 -13.26
C SER A 84 39.91 16.77 -14.26
N ASN A 85 40.49 17.96 -14.12
CA ASN A 85 40.39 19.09 -15.04
C ASN A 85 40.59 18.68 -16.50
N GLN A 86 39.59 18.98 -17.34
CA GLN A 86 39.85 19.41 -18.71
C GLN A 86 39.07 20.69 -18.98
N ASP A 87 39.83 21.70 -19.39
CA ASP A 87 39.38 23.02 -19.80
C ASP A 87 38.34 22.92 -20.93
N GLY A 88 37.17 23.52 -20.68
CA GLY A 88 36.09 23.60 -21.65
C GLY A 88 35.12 24.69 -21.22
N THR A 89 35.39 25.90 -21.69
CA THR A 89 34.53 27.10 -21.73
C THR A 89 33.11 26.94 -21.19
N MET A 90 32.80 27.71 -20.13
CA MET A 90 31.47 27.92 -19.59
C MET A 90 30.45 28.23 -20.69
N ASN A 91 29.54 27.29 -20.94
CA ASN A 91 28.22 27.59 -21.49
C ASN A 91 27.24 27.69 -20.33
N SER A 92 26.99 28.92 -19.91
CA SER A 92 25.68 29.52 -19.68
C SER A 92 24.58 28.61 -19.08
N PHE A 93 24.18 28.97 -17.85
CA PHE A 93 22.85 28.78 -17.26
C PHE A 93 21.82 28.12 -18.19
N ALA A 94 21.62 26.81 -18.02
CA ALA A 94 20.34 26.18 -18.36
C ALA A 94 19.29 26.60 -17.31
N LEU A 95 18.93 27.89 -17.33
CA LEU A 95 17.60 28.30 -16.91
C LEU A 95 16.63 27.41 -17.69
N LEU A 96 15.66 26.80 -17.00
CA LEU A 96 14.49 26.27 -17.68
C LEU A 96 14.09 27.32 -18.72
N ARG A 97 13.99 26.94 -19.99
CA ARG A 97 13.28 27.74 -20.99
C ARG A 97 11.80 27.71 -20.61
N ILE A 98 11.48 28.37 -19.50
CA ILE A 98 10.15 28.79 -19.19
C ILE A 98 9.78 29.72 -20.35
N PRO A 99 8.80 29.36 -21.19
CA PRO A 99 8.37 30.24 -22.27
C PRO A 99 8.13 31.62 -21.69
N PHE A 100 8.62 32.69 -22.31
CA PHE A 100 8.50 34.06 -21.79
C PHE A 100 7.07 34.39 -21.35
N GLY A 101 6.06 33.85 -22.04
CA GLY A 101 4.65 33.96 -21.65
C GLY A 101 4.31 33.36 -20.29
N PHE A 102 5.01 32.32 -19.83
CA PHE A 102 4.82 31.67 -18.53
C PHE A 102 5.46 32.47 -17.38
N ALA A 103 6.62 33.09 -17.60
CA ALA A 103 7.20 34.02 -16.64
C ALA A 103 6.31 35.25 -16.45
N VAL A 104 5.75 35.78 -17.54
CA VAL A 104 4.75 36.87 -17.51
C VAL A 104 3.49 36.42 -16.78
N LEU A 105 3.02 35.19 -16.99
CA LEU A 105 1.84 34.66 -16.30
C LEU A 105 2.07 34.59 -14.78
N ILE A 106 3.21 34.05 -14.32
CA ILE A 106 3.58 33.99 -12.90
C ILE A 106 3.64 35.39 -12.28
N VAL A 107 4.24 36.36 -12.98
CA VAL A 107 4.29 37.75 -12.51
C VAL A 107 2.88 38.35 -12.43
N LEU A 108 2.03 38.11 -13.42
CA LEU A 108 0.62 38.53 -13.39
C LEU A 108 -0.17 37.87 -12.26
N CYS A 109 0.14 36.61 -11.88
CA CYS A 109 -0.45 35.95 -10.72
C CYS A 109 -0.11 36.67 -9.42
N PHE A 110 1.18 36.94 -9.18
CA PHE A 110 1.61 37.65 -7.97
C PHE A 110 0.99 39.05 -7.89
N VAL A 111 0.88 39.74 -9.03
CA VAL A 111 0.26 41.06 -9.11
C VAL A 111 -1.26 40.98 -8.86
N ALA A 112 -1.97 40.01 -9.44
CA ALA A 112 -3.42 39.86 -9.26
C ALA A 112 -3.82 39.46 -7.83
N VAL A 113 -3.03 38.59 -7.18
CA VAL A 113 -3.22 38.24 -5.75
C VAL A 113 -2.91 39.44 -4.84
N SER A 114 -2.01 40.33 -5.23
CA SER A 114 -1.64 41.52 -4.45
C SER A 114 -2.59 42.71 -4.63
N ILE A 115 -3.45 42.71 -5.66
CA ILE A 115 -4.37 43.83 -5.98
C ILE A 115 -5.79 43.62 -5.40
N THR A 116 -6.06 42.55 -4.65
CA THR A 116 -7.28 42.54 -3.83
C THR A 116 -7.23 43.73 -2.87
N PRO A 117 -8.20 44.67 -2.92
CA PRO A 117 -8.16 45.84 -2.08
C PRO A 117 -8.15 45.38 -0.63
N ALA A 118 -7.20 45.90 0.14
CA ALA A 118 -7.20 45.76 1.59
C ALA A 118 -8.54 46.29 2.11
N SER A 119 -9.51 45.39 2.31
CA SER A 119 -10.78 45.76 2.90
C SER A 119 -10.50 46.09 4.36
N ALA A 120 -10.51 47.39 4.65
CA ALA A 120 -10.58 48.02 5.96
C ALA A 120 -9.65 47.46 7.06
N GLN A 121 -8.62 48.24 7.39
CA GLN A 121 -8.03 48.19 8.73
C GLN A 121 -9.14 48.26 9.79
N PRO A 122 -9.21 47.33 10.76
CA PRO A 122 -10.02 47.57 11.93
C PRO A 122 -9.35 48.68 12.72
N ALA A 123 -10.08 49.78 12.91
CA ALA A 123 -9.74 50.82 13.86
C ALA A 123 -9.44 50.18 15.22
N ALA A 124 -8.46 50.74 15.95
CA ALA A 124 -8.13 50.35 17.31
C ALA A 124 -9.36 50.47 18.22
N ALA A 125 -10.12 49.39 18.35
CA ALA A 125 -11.27 49.27 19.22
C ALA A 125 -10.83 48.59 20.52
N ARG A 126 -10.97 49.33 21.62
CA ARG A 126 -10.93 48.80 22.98
C ARG A 126 -11.78 47.53 23.06
N LEU A 127 -11.21 46.47 23.61
CA LEU A 127 -11.89 45.21 23.91
C LEU A 127 -13.21 45.47 24.66
N PRO A 128 -14.39 45.23 24.05
CA PRO A 128 -15.61 45.03 24.81
C PRO A 128 -15.65 43.55 25.21
N ASN A 129 -16.05 43.27 26.46
CA ASN A 129 -16.41 41.93 26.89
C ASN A 129 -17.45 41.34 25.94
N VAL A 130 -17.04 40.36 25.12
CA VAL A 130 -17.92 39.64 24.20
C VAL A 130 -18.63 38.55 24.97
N ALA A 131 -19.92 38.78 25.20
CA ALA A 131 -20.89 37.73 25.49
C ALA A 131 -20.86 36.67 24.37
N ARG A 132 -20.85 35.41 24.77
CA ARG A 132 -20.94 34.22 23.90
C ARG A 132 -22.21 34.27 23.06
N ASN A 133 -22.11 34.76 21.83
CA ASN A 133 -23.13 34.53 20.82
C ASN A 133 -22.80 33.22 20.10
N ASN A 134 -23.66 32.22 20.31
CA ASN A 134 -23.68 30.94 19.61
C ASN A 134 -23.99 31.14 18.12
N VAL A 135 -22.99 31.55 17.35
CA VAL A 135 -23.02 31.35 15.89
C VAL A 135 -22.40 29.98 15.67
N THR A 136 -23.22 28.97 15.43
CA THR A 136 -22.75 27.65 14.99
C THR A 136 -22.02 27.87 13.66
N PRO A 137 -20.68 27.72 13.59
CA PRO A 137 -20.01 27.82 12.31
C PRO A 137 -20.58 26.70 11.44
N SER A 138 -20.87 27.00 10.18
CA SER A 138 -21.11 25.99 9.16
C SER A 138 -19.80 25.20 9.01
N ASN A 139 -19.64 24.17 9.85
CA ASN A 139 -18.45 23.32 9.98
C ASN A 139 -18.33 22.32 8.82
N SER A 140 -18.75 22.68 7.60
CA SER A 140 -18.47 21.85 6.44
C SER A 140 -16.96 21.92 6.19
N LEU A 141 -16.25 20.85 6.51
CA LEU A 141 -14.84 20.70 6.17
C LEU A 141 -14.65 21.00 4.67
N PRO A 142 -13.54 21.64 4.26
CA PRO A 142 -13.27 21.88 2.85
C PRO A 142 -13.34 20.54 2.10
N SER A 143 -14.30 20.41 1.17
CA SER A 143 -14.46 19.20 0.38
C SER A 143 -13.40 19.16 -0.71
N VAL A 144 -12.56 18.13 -0.70
CA VAL A 144 -11.68 17.82 -1.83
C VAL A 144 -12.51 17.10 -2.89
N SER A 145 -12.37 17.44 -4.18
CA SER A 145 -13.06 16.72 -5.26
C SER A 145 -12.64 15.24 -5.32
N ARG A 146 -13.54 14.37 -5.78
CA ARG A 146 -13.28 12.92 -5.84
C ARG A 146 -12.10 12.58 -6.75
N PRO A 147 -11.26 11.60 -6.37
CA PRO A 147 -10.32 10.97 -7.28
C PRO A 147 -11.02 10.44 -8.52
N TYR A 148 -10.34 10.50 -9.67
CA TYR A 148 -10.89 10.04 -10.94
C TYR A 148 -9.82 9.44 -11.83
N VAL A 149 -10.26 8.78 -12.90
CA VAL A 149 -9.37 8.19 -13.92
C VAL A 149 -8.94 9.26 -14.92
N ARG A 150 -7.63 9.49 -15.02
CA ARG A 150 -7.04 10.36 -16.05
C ARG A 150 -6.33 9.54 -17.10
N THR A 151 -6.65 9.81 -18.37
CA THR A 151 -5.86 9.33 -19.50
C THR A 151 -4.72 10.30 -19.78
N THR A 152 -3.50 9.77 -19.82
CA THR A 152 -2.25 10.49 -20.09
C THR A 152 -1.62 9.93 -21.36
N ARG A 153 -0.53 10.55 -21.85
CA ARG A 153 0.27 9.98 -22.96
C ARG A 153 0.81 8.57 -22.69
N MET A 154 0.97 8.20 -21.41
CA MET A 154 1.51 6.90 -20.99
C MET A 154 0.41 5.85 -20.78
N GLY A 155 -0.86 6.27 -20.82
CA GLY A 155 -2.03 5.45 -20.51
C GLY A 155 -2.83 6.04 -19.35
N LYS A 156 -3.67 5.22 -18.73
CA LYS A 156 -4.64 5.61 -17.71
C LYS A 156 -4.04 5.45 -16.31
N THR A 157 -4.29 6.42 -15.43
CA THR A 157 -3.95 6.35 -14.00
C THR A 157 -5.07 6.97 -13.16
N VAL A 158 -5.02 6.76 -11.85
CA VAL A 158 -5.85 7.45 -10.87
C VAL A 158 -5.18 8.77 -10.47
N VAL A 159 -5.96 9.83 -10.35
CA VAL A 159 -5.50 11.15 -9.88
C VAL A 159 -6.44 11.70 -8.83
N GLY A 160 -5.98 12.69 -8.07
CA GLY A 160 -6.84 13.51 -7.22
C GLY A 160 -7.86 14.31 -8.04
N GLY A 161 -8.82 14.91 -7.35
CA GLY A 161 -9.91 15.65 -7.97
C GLY A 161 -9.52 16.92 -8.74
N GLN A 162 -8.29 17.43 -8.62
CA GLN A 162 -7.78 18.51 -9.48
C GLN A 162 -6.84 18.00 -10.57
N GLY A 163 -6.72 16.68 -10.73
CA GLY A 163 -5.87 16.04 -11.72
C GLY A 163 -4.43 15.82 -11.28
N GLU A 164 -4.07 16.11 -10.03
CA GLU A 164 -2.75 15.83 -9.48
C GLU A 164 -2.53 14.33 -9.28
N LEU A 165 -1.32 13.81 -9.49
CA LEU A 165 -1.04 12.45 -9.03
C LEU A 165 -1.10 12.40 -7.49
N LEU A 166 -1.52 11.26 -6.98
CA LEU A 166 -1.44 10.91 -5.57
C LEU A 166 0.00 10.48 -5.26
N ARG A 167 0.69 11.22 -4.40
CA ARG A 167 2.00 10.91 -3.83
C ARG A 167 1.81 10.67 -2.35
N GLY A 168 1.66 9.41 -2.01
CA GLY A 168 1.27 9.02 -0.69
C GLY A 168 2.33 8.28 0.10
N VAL A 169 1.98 8.07 1.36
CA VAL A 169 2.71 7.29 2.35
C VAL A 169 1.77 6.26 2.95
N CYS A 170 2.30 5.16 3.46
CA CYS A 170 1.53 4.13 4.14
C CYS A 170 1.53 4.36 5.64
N LEU A 171 0.34 4.32 6.24
CA LEU A 171 0.12 4.35 7.69
C LEU A 171 -0.48 3.02 8.10
N TRP A 172 0.16 2.32 9.03
CA TRP A 172 -0.24 0.99 9.47
C TRP A 172 -1.11 1.09 10.72
N THR A 173 -2.27 0.43 10.71
CA THR A 173 -3.06 0.20 11.92
C THR A 173 -3.06 -1.27 12.29
N PHE A 174 -3.09 -1.57 13.59
CA PHE A 174 -3.20 -2.92 14.14
C PHE A 174 -2.00 -3.87 13.98
N GLN A 175 -1.03 -3.59 13.10
CA GLN A 175 0.18 -4.41 12.99
C GLN A 175 0.99 -4.47 14.31
N TYR A 176 1.06 -3.35 15.05
CA TYR A 176 1.85 -3.22 16.28
C TYR A 176 1.04 -2.78 17.50
N ARG A 177 -0.29 -2.75 17.40
CA ARG A 177 -1.15 -2.28 18.50
C ARG A 177 -0.93 -3.10 19.79
N SER A 178 -0.53 -4.36 19.69
CA SER A 178 -0.10 -5.16 20.86
C SER A 178 1.17 -4.64 21.53
N LYS A 179 2.18 -4.19 20.77
CA LYS A 179 3.42 -3.62 21.31
C LYS A 179 3.16 -2.27 21.96
N GLN A 180 2.40 -1.41 21.28
CA GLN A 180 2.07 -0.07 21.79
C GLN A 180 1.17 -0.12 23.04
N ILE A 181 0.14 -0.98 23.06
CA ILE A 181 -0.70 -1.19 24.25
C ILE A 181 0.11 -1.82 25.39
N ALA A 182 0.96 -2.81 25.10
CA ALA A 182 1.75 -3.48 26.14
C ALA A 182 2.87 -2.59 26.71
N GLN A 183 3.35 -1.59 25.95
CA GLN A 183 4.46 -0.73 26.37
C GLN A 183 3.99 0.57 27.04
N ASN A 184 2.68 0.81 27.21
CA ASN A 184 2.14 2.10 27.66
C ASN A 184 2.68 3.29 26.83
N GLU A 185 3.15 3.04 25.60
CA GLU A 185 3.75 4.08 24.77
C GLU A 185 2.62 4.90 24.14
N GLU A 186 2.52 6.11 24.68
CA GLU A 186 1.58 7.16 24.34
C GLU A 186 1.56 7.44 22.83
N GLN A 187 0.33 7.56 22.32
CA GLN A 187 -0.04 8.27 21.09
C GLN A 187 0.18 7.52 19.76
N ASP A 188 -0.89 6.92 19.25
CA ASP A 188 -1.02 6.52 17.85
C ASP A 188 -0.81 7.76 16.94
N SER A 189 0.36 7.86 16.30
CA SER A 189 0.72 8.98 15.42
C SER A 189 -0.31 9.18 14.31
N ASN A 190 -1.04 8.13 13.91
CA ASN A 190 -2.09 8.23 12.90
C ASN A 190 -3.26 9.12 13.34
N LEU A 191 -3.42 9.37 14.65
CA LEU A 191 -4.46 10.23 15.21
C LEU A 191 -3.94 11.61 15.64
N ASP A 192 -2.63 11.86 15.56
CA ASP A 192 -2.01 13.14 15.91
C ASP A 192 -2.09 14.15 14.75
N PRO A 193 -2.85 15.25 14.90
CA PRO A 193 -2.92 16.29 13.87
C PRO A 193 -1.56 16.84 13.42
N ALA A 194 -0.59 16.94 14.33
CA ALA A 194 0.73 17.49 14.02
C ALA A 194 1.48 16.63 13.01
N PHE A 195 1.37 15.31 13.10
CA PHE A 195 1.97 14.39 12.15
C PHE A 195 1.36 14.55 10.74
N TRP A 196 0.04 14.75 10.66
CA TRP A 196 -0.62 15.03 9.39
C TRP A 196 -0.22 16.39 8.79
N ASP A 197 -0.06 17.43 9.63
CA ASP A 197 0.45 18.73 9.20
C ASP A 197 1.87 18.61 8.63
N GLU A 198 2.70 17.83 9.30
CA GLU A 198 4.05 17.54 8.85
C GLU A 198 4.06 16.80 7.51
N MET A 199 3.31 15.70 7.37
CA MET A 199 3.19 14.98 6.09
C MET A 199 2.80 15.93 4.94
N LYS A 200 1.78 16.78 5.17
CA LYS A 200 1.34 17.76 4.18
C LYS A 200 2.46 18.76 3.84
N ALA A 201 3.14 19.31 4.84
CA ALA A 201 4.24 20.24 4.66
C ALA A 201 5.42 19.62 3.88
N GLN A 202 5.61 18.31 3.98
CA GLN A 202 6.65 17.61 3.24
C GLN A 202 6.28 17.29 1.78
N GLY A 203 5.03 17.55 1.36
CA GLY A 203 4.55 17.31 0.01
C GLY A 203 3.82 15.99 -0.16
N VAL A 204 3.33 15.39 0.91
CA VAL A 204 2.37 14.27 0.84
C VAL A 204 0.98 14.84 0.52
N ASN A 205 0.26 14.24 -0.43
CA ASN A 205 -1.14 14.59 -0.70
C ASN A 205 -2.10 13.40 -0.56
N ALA A 206 -1.61 12.20 -0.27
CA ALA A 206 -2.43 11.02 -0.07
C ALA A 206 -1.85 10.13 1.04
N VAL A 207 -2.70 9.35 1.69
CA VAL A 207 -2.30 8.34 2.68
C VAL A 207 -2.94 7.02 2.29
N ARG A 208 -2.16 5.94 2.26
CA ARG A 208 -2.69 4.58 2.25
C ARG A 208 -2.81 4.11 3.69
N PHE A 209 -4.04 4.02 4.18
CA PHE A 209 -4.32 3.58 5.53
C PHE A 209 -4.52 2.07 5.53
N VAL A 210 -3.53 1.36 6.04
CA VAL A 210 -3.37 -0.09 5.94
C VAL A 210 -4.02 -0.77 7.13
N PHE A 211 -5.13 -1.46 6.85
CA PHE A 211 -5.93 -2.17 7.83
C PHE A 211 -5.57 -3.66 7.82
N PHE A 212 -4.64 -4.07 8.68
CA PHE A 212 -4.30 -5.49 8.84
C PHE A 212 -5.50 -6.29 9.36
N ASP A 213 -5.91 -7.34 8.65
CA ASP A 213 -7.08 -8.16 8.97
C ASP A 213 -6.99 -8.75 10.39
N PRO A 214 -7.81 -8.27 11.34
CA PRO A 214 -7.79 -8.80 12.70
C PRO A 214 -8.16 -10.28 12.74
N TRP A 215 -9.01 -10.78 11.83
CA TRP A 215 -9.43 -12.18 11.80
C TRP A 215 -8.26 -13.13 11.51
N GLN A 216 -7.54 -12.91 10.41
CA GLN A 216 -6.34 -13.70 10.08
C GLN A 216 -5.29 -13.66 11.21
N ARG A 217 -5.20 -12.55 11.93
CA ARG A 217 -4.28 -12.38 13.04
C ARG A 217 -4.75 -13.12 14.31
N SER A 218 -6.05 -13.34 14.48
CA SER A 218 -6.64 -14.07 15.62
C SER A 218 -6.72 -15.57 15.42
N HIS A 219 -6.82 -16.05 14.19
CA HIS A 219 -7.11 -17.45 13.89
C HIS A 219 -5.88 -18.20 13.36
N GLY A 220 -4.80 -18.24 14.13
CA GLY A 220 -3.80 -19.30 13.92
C GLY A 220 -2.80 -19.13 12.78
N ASN A 221 -2.53 -17.91 12.31
CA ASN A 221 -1.32 -17.70 11.54
C ASN A 221 -0.08 -17.99 12.42
N ALA A 222 0.59 -19.11 12.14
CA ALA A 222 1.73 -19.63 12.90
C ALA A 222 2.92 -18.66 13.00
N MET A 223 2.96 -17.60 12.17
CA MET A 223 3.95 -16.53 12.31
C MET A 223 3.70 -15.63 13.53
N TYR A 224 2.51 -15.69 14.14
CA TYR A 224 2.12 -14.86 15.27
C TYR A 224 1.93 -15.70 16.53
N ASN A 225 2.42 -15.18 17.65
CA ASN A 225 2.44 -15.88 18.92
C ASN A 225 1.03 -16.03 19.49
N LEU A 226 0.47 -17.24 19.37
CA LEU A 226 -0.84 -17.65 19.90
C LEU A 226 -0.99 -17.47 21.42
N ASP A 227 0.12 -17.45 22.17
CA ASP A 227 0.10 -17.33 23.63
C ASP A 227 -0.13 -15.88 24.11
N ARG A 228 -0.24 -14.93 23.19
CA ARG A 228 -0.61 -13.54 23.48
C ARG A 228 -1.85 -13.19 22.66
N PRO A 229 -3.07 -13.45 23.19
CA PRO A 229 -4.28 -12.99 22.53
C PRO A 229 -4.17 -11.48 22.37
N TYR A 230 -4.02 -11.04 21.12
CA TYR A 230 -4.14 -9.65 20.76
C TYR A 230 -5.54 -9.19 21.18
N PRO A 231 -5.72 -7.95 21.68
CA PRO A 231 -7.06 -7.39 21.77
C PRO A 231 -7.53 -7.11 20.34
N PHE A 232 -8.26 -8.06 19.73
CA PHE A 232 -8.72 -7.90 18.36
C PHE A 232 -9.98 -7.04 18.30
N LEU A 233 -10.13 -6.40 17.14
CA LEU A 233 -11.37 -5.77 16.74
C LEU A 233 -12.28 -6.83 16.13
N SER A 234 -13.15 -7.45 16.92
CA SER A 234 -14.13 -8.40 16.39
C SER A 234 -15.31 -7.71 15.72
N LEU A 235 -15.55 -8.07 14.46
CA LEU A 235 -16.69 -7.59 13.67
C LEU A 235 -17.83 -8.61 13.57
N LEU A 236 -17.58 -9.84 14.05
CA LEU A 236 -18.49 -10.98 14.01
C LEU A 236 -18.64 -11.58 15.42
N PRO A 237 -19.85 -12.00 15.86
CA PRO A 237 -20.04 -12.59 17.19
C PRO A 237 -19.22 -13.86 17.42
N GLU A 238 -19.08 -14.70 16.39
CA GLU A 238 -18.28 -15.92 16.44
C GLU A 238 -16.80 -15.65 16.71
N ASP A 239 -16.25 -14.54 16.20
CA ASP A 239 -14.87 -14.12 16.44
C ASP A 239 -14.64 -13.80 17.93
N VAL A 240 -15.63 -13.18 18.58
CA VAL A 240 -15.56 -12.91 20.02
C VAL A 240 -15.44 -14.20 20.83
N VAL A 241 -16.20 -15.22 20.44
CA VAL A 241 -16.17 -16.53 21.12
C VAL A 241 -14.84 -17.24 20.90
N VAL A 242 -14.31 -17.23 19.67
CA VAL A 242 -12.99 -17.82 19.37
C VAL A 242 -11.89 -17.16 20.19
N GLN A 243 -11.98 -15.84 20.41
CA GLN A 243 -11.05 -15.08 21.24
C GLN A 243 -11.24 -15.26 22.75
N GLY A 244 -12.17 -16.12 23.18
CA GLY A 244 -12.41 -16.43 24.59
C GLY A 244 -13.41 -15.51 25.29
N GLY A 245 -14.13 -14.65 24.55
CA GLY A 245 -15.31 -13.96 25.06
C GLY A 245 -16.50 -14.90 25.23
N SER A 246 -17.50 -14.48 26.01
CA SER A 246 -18.74 -15.24 26.18
C SER A 246 -19.68 -15.03 24.99
N ALA A 247 -20.49 -16.04 24.65
CA ALA A 247 -21.48 -15.93 23.58
C ALA A 247 -22.58 -14.91 23.95
N GLU A 248 -22.87 -14.75 25.24
CA GLU A 248 -23.85 -13.81 25.78
C GLU A 248 -23.40 -12.34 25.62
N GLU A 249 -22.10 -12.07 25.61
CA GLU A 249 -21.53 -10.73 25.46
C GLU A 249 -21.10 -10.41 24.02
N ALA A 250 -21.13 -11.40 23.12
CA ALA A 250 -20.55 -11.30 21.78
C ALA A 250 -21.11 -10.13 20.97
N ASP A 251 -22.43 -9.98 20.91
CA ASP A 251 -23.07 -8.89 20.16
C ASP A 251 -22.70 -7.51 20.70
N ALA A 252 -22.63 -7.37 22.04
CA ALA A 252 -22.28 -6.11 22.69
C ALA A 252 -20.81 -5.73 22.41
N ILE A 253 -19.91 -6.71 22.44
CA ILE A 253 -18.49 -6.53 22.09
C ILE A 253 -18.34 -6.15 20.62
N VAL A 254 -19.05 -6.83 19.71
CA VAL A 254 -19.04 -6.53 18.28
C VAL A 254 -19.52 -5.11 18.01
N GLU A 255 -20.63 -4.67 18.61
CA GLU A 255 -21.11 -3.30 18.39
C GLU A 255 -20.20 -2.23 19.01
N ALA A 256 -19.57 -2.51 20.15
CA ALA A 256 -18.55 -1.64 20.71
C ALA A 256 -17.33 -1.52 19.78
N ASN A 257 -16.86 -2.63 19.22
CA ASN A 257 -15.77 -2.67 18.26
C ASN A 257 -16.11 -1.91 16.97
N LYS A 258 -17.29 -2.17 16.38
CA LYS A 258 -17.77 -1.44 15.20
C LYS A 258 -17.84 0.07 15.47
N THR A 259 -18.30 0.47 16.65
CA THR A 259 -18.35 1.89 17.05
C THR A 259 -16.95 2.49 17.12
N ALA A 260 -16.02 1.85 17.80
CA ALA A 260 -14.63 2.31 17.89
C ALA A 260 -13.96 2.40 16.51
N LEU A 261 -14.22 1.42 15.62
CA LEU A 261 -13.72 1.44 14.25
C LEU A 261 -14.28 2.61 13.45
N ARG A 262 -15.60 2.87 13.53
CA ARG A 262 -16.24 4.00 12.85
C ARG A 262 -15.64 5.33 13.29
N GLU A 263 -15.42 5.50 14.59
CA GLU A 263 -14.80 6.70 15.15
C GLU A 263 -13.36 6.89 14.65
N GLN A 264 -12.55 5.82 14.68
CA GLN A 264 -11.16 5.86 14.21
C GLN A 264 -11.08 6.20 12.72
N LEU A 265 -11.84 5.49 11.88
CA LEU A 265 -11.88 5.74 10.43
C LEU A 265 -12.35 7.16 10.11
N SER A 266 -13.43 7.61 10.75
CA SER A 266 -13.94 8.99 10.54
C SER A 266 -12.89 10.03 10.92
N ARG A 267 -12.21 9.83 12.06
CA ARG A 267 -11.17 10.73 12.54
C ARG A 267 -10.01 10.84 11.56
N ILE A 268 -9.53 9.72 11.02
CA ILE A 268 -8.43 9.70 10.04
C ILE A 268 -8.84 10.43 8.76
N VAL A 269 -10.03 10.15 8.23
CA VAL A 269 -10.51 10.79 7.00
C VAL A 269 -10.76 12.29 7.23
N ASP A 270 -11.20 12.70 8.41
CA ASP A 270 -11.33 14.12 8.80
C ASP A 270 -9.97 14.81 8.86
N LEU A 271 -8.95 14.19 9.46
CA LEU A 271 -7.60 14.73 9.55
C LEU A 271 -7.00 14.95 8.14
N ALA A 272 -7.20 13.99 7.24
CA ALA A 272 -6.80 14.11 5.84
C ALA A 272 -7.58 15.23 5.12
N ALA A 273 -8.90 15.27 5.26
CA ALA A 273 -9.75 16.26 4.60
C ALA A 273 -9.39 17.70 5.00
N GLN A 274 -9.15 17.94 6.30
CA GLN A 274 -8.70 19.23 6.83
C GLN A 274 -7.42 19.75 6.16
N ARG A 275 -6.59 18.86 5.63
CA ARG A 275 -5.30 19.17 4.98
C ARG A 275 -5.33 18.99 3.47
N GLN A 276 -6.54 18.82 2.90
CA GLN A 276 -6.73 18.53 1.48
C GLN A 276 -5.87 17.35 1.03
N MET A 277 -6.00 16.23 1.74
CA MET A 277 -5.33 14.97 1.44
C MET A 277 -6.35 13.87 1.19
N TYR A 278 -5.97 12.90 0.36
CA TYR A 278 -6.76 11.71 0.09
C TYR A 278 -6.40 10.57 1.03
N VAL A 279 -7.35 9.66 1.27
CA VAL A 279 -7.13 8.43 2.03
C VAL A 279 -7.53 7.24 1.17
N LEU A 280 -6.61 6.33 0.91
CA LEU A 280 -6.87 5.01 0.37
C LEU A 280 -7.02 4.04 1.54
N ILE A 281 -8.25 3.60 1.83
CA ILE A 281 -8.50 2.58 2.85
C ILE A 281 -8.15 1.23 2.23
N ASN A 282 -7.18 0.54 2.81
CA ASN A 282 -6.69 -0.74 2.32
C ASN A 282 -7.04 -1.84 3.32
N TYR A 283 -7.79 -2.86 2.87
CA TYR A 283 -7.92 -4.10 3.63
C TYR A 283 -6.69 -4.97 3.36
N HIS A 284 -5.88 -5.15 4.39
CA HIS A 284 -4.55 -5.76 4.31
C HIS A 284 -4.55 -7.20 4.86
N ASP A 285 -3.51 -7.96 4.52
CA ASP A 285 -3.42 -9.42 4.71
C ASP A 285 -4.36 -10.23 3.80
N GLY A 286 -4.45 -9.89 2.51
CA GLY A 286 -5.25 -10.66 1.56
C GLY A 286 -4.59 -11.94 1.02
N PHE A 287 -3.34 -12.27 1.38
CA PHE A 287 -2.62 -13.46 0.86
C PHE A 287 -2.29 -14.50 1.92
N GLY A 288 -2.14 -15.75 1.46
CA GLY A 288 -1.30 -16.76 2.12
C GLY A 288 -1.82 -17.28 3.47
N TYR A 289 -3.07 -16.99 3.78
CA TYR A 289 -3.76 -17.51 4.95
C TYR A 289 -4.60 -18.73 4.57
N GLU A 290 -4.58 -19.74 5.42
CA GLU A 290 -5.53 -20.83 5.33
C GLU A 290 -6.19 -20.83 6.70
N ASP A 291 -7.49 -20.56 6.71
CA ASP A 291 -8.25 -20.45 7.95
C ASP A 291 -8.27 -21.83 8.64
N PRO A 292 -7.52 -22.02 9.74
CA PRO A 292 -7.38 -23.33 10.35
C PRO A 292 -8.70 -23.80 10.98
N ASP A 293 -9.58 -22.85 11.33
CA ASP A 293 -10.88 -23.12 11.93
C ASP A 293 -11.95 -23.41 10.87
N TRP A 294 -11.64 -23.24 9.58
CA TRP A 294 -12.61 -23.49 8.51
C TRP A 294 -13.14 -24.93 8.51
N ASN A 295 -12.28 -25.92 8.74
CA ASN A 295 -12.70 -27.32 8.81
C ASN A 295 -13.72 -27.54 9.94
N PHE A 296 -13.58 -26.83 11.05
CA PHE A 296 -14.52 -26.89 12.16
C PHE A 296 -15.88 -26.26 11.80
N TYR A 297 -15.89 -25.11 11.11
CA TYR A 297 -17.13 -24.47 10.66
C TYR A 297 -17.85 -25.26 9.56
N ALA A 298 -17.10 -25.82 8.60
CA ALA A 298 -17.67 -26.64 7.54
C ALA A 298 -18.34 -27.89 8.13
N GLU A 299 -17.75 -28.52 9.14
CA GLU A 299 -18.36 -29.64 9.87
C GLU A 299 -19.59 -29.22 10.66
N ALA A 300 -19.56 -28.07 11.35
CA ALA A 300 -20.71 -27.56 12.11
C ALA A 300 -21.88 -27.12 11.20
N LEU A 301 -21.61 -26.51 10.04
CA LEU A 301 -22.62 -26.15 9.05
C LEU A 301 -23.18 -27.40 8.35
N ALA A 302 -22.33 -28.35 7.96
CA ALA A 302 -22.77 -29.61 7.38
C ALA A 302 -23.64 -30.44 8.34
N GLN A 303 -23.46 -30.28 9.66
CA GLN A 303 -24.34 -30.90 10.67
C GLN A 303 -25.68 -30.17 10.82
N ASN A 304 -25.75 -28.88 10.50
CA ASN A 304 -26.96 -28.06 10.60
C ASN A 304 -27.78 -27.99 9.29
N GLU A 305 -27.17 -28.20 8.12
CA GLU A 305 -27.85 -28.13 6.80
C GLU A 305 -28.53 -29.45 6.38
N VAL A 306 -28.53 -30.50 7.21
CA VAL A 306 -29.16 -31.80 6.88
C VAL A 306 -30.70 -31.76 6.90
N SER A 307 -31.37 -30.60 7.01
CA SER A 307 -32.85 -30.56 7.08
C SER A 307 -33.61 -30.06 5.85
N GLU A 308 -33.00 -29.45 4.83
CA GLU A 308 -33.79 -28.95 3.68
C GLU A 308 -33.12 -29.21 2.33
N GLY A 309 -33.56 -30.29 1.67
CA GLY A 309 -33.11 -30.65 0.33
C GLY A 309 -33.85 -29.87 -0.76
N THR A 310 -33.09 -29.26 -1.69
CA THR A 310 -33.57 -28.97 -3.04
C THR A 310 -32.40 -29.11 -4.03
N PRO A 311 -32.54 -29.81 -5.17
CA PRO A 311 -31.45 -29.98 -6.13
C PRO A 311 -31.33 -28.78 -7.08
N LEU A 312 -30.13 -28.22 -7.23
CA LEU A 312 -29.79 -27.25 -8.27
C LEU A 312 -29.25 -27.97 -9.51
N GLY A 313 -29.88 -27.69 -10.65
CA GLY A 313 -29.53 -28.24 -11.96
C GLY A 313 -28.80 -27.25 -12.89
N GLU A 314 -28.03 -27.87 -13.79
CA GLU A 314 -27.68 -27.50 -15.17
C GLU A 314 -26.67 -26.37 -15.47
N THR A 315 -25.47 -26.84 -15.87
CA THR A 315 -24.59 -26.47 -16.99
C THR A 315 -24.75 -25.10 -17.70
N LEU A 316 -23.66 -24.33 -17.70
CA LEU A 316 -23.44 -23.16 -18.56
C LEU A 316 -22.79 -23.55 -19.92
N PRO A 317 -23.07 -22.82 -21.01
CA PRO A 317 -22.47 -23.07 -22.33
C PRO A 317 -21.09 -22.40 -22.46
N THR A 318 -20.09 -23.20 -22.85
CA THR A 318 -18.84 -22.73 -23.43
C THR A 318 -19.03 -22.48 -24.91
N ASP A 319 -19.06 -21.22 -25.37
CA ASP A 319 -18.70 -20.82 -26.75
C ASP A 319 -18.72 -19.29 -26.88
N LEU A 320 -17.57 -18.65 -26.65
CA LEU A 320 -17.26 -17.30 -27.12
C LEU A 320 -15.79 -17.25 -27.57
N ALA A 321 -15.57 -17.50 -28.86
CA ALA A 321 -14.29 -17.24 -29.52
C ALA A 321 -14.26 -15.76 -29.93
N LEU A 322 -13.43 -14.98 -29.25
CA LEU A 322 -13.06 -13.63 -29.67
C LEU A 322 -11.84 -13.73 -30.58
N GLU A 323 -12.00 -13.28 -31.83
CA GLU A 323 -10.90 -13.07 -32.77
C GLU A 323 -10.17 -11.77 -32.35
N ASP A 324 -9.03 -11.89 -31.67
CA ASP A 324 -8.16 -10.76 -31.34
C ASP A 324 -7.07 -10.58 -32.41
N GLU A 325 -6.91 -9.32 -32.85
CA GLU A 325 -5.86 -8.87 -33.76
C GLU A 325 -4.47 -9.19 -33.21
N ALA A 326 -3.67 -9.88 -34.02
CA ALA A 326 -2.29 -10.25 -33.76
C ALA A 326 -1.39 -9.01 -33.60
N ALA A 327 -1.23 -8.54 -32.35
CA ALA A 327 0.00 -7.89 -31.96
C ALA A 327 1.06 -8.99 -31.80
N GLU A 328 2.17 -8.91 -32.53
CA GLU A 328 3.33 -9.81 -32.42
C GLU A 328 3.63 -10.12 -30.94
N GLU A 329 3.13 -11.26 -30.47
CA GLU A 329 3.52 -11.84 -29.20
C GLU A 329 4.92 -12.39 -29.45
N ASP A 330 5.93 -11.76 -28.83
CA ASP A 330 7.22 -12.40 -28.62
C ASP A 330 6.91 -13.75 -27.95
N GLU A 331 6.89 -14.84 -28.72
CA GLU A 331 6.72 -16.20 -28.25
C GLU A 331 7.88 -16.51 -27.30
N LEU A 332 7.69 -16.18 -26.03
CA LEU A 332 8.58 -16.65 -24.98
C LEU A 332 8.47 -18.18 -24.99
N PRO A 333 9.59 -18.91 -25.05
CA PRO A 333 9.57 -20.36 -25.08
C PRO A 333 8.74 -20.88 -23.90
N GLU A 334 7.83 -21.83 -24.16
CA GLU A 334 7.00 -22.48 -23.14
C GLU A 334 7.91 -23.23 -22.15
N THR A 335 8.46 -22.52 -21.17
CA THR A 335 9.14 -23.14 -20.05
C THR A 335 8.07 -23.60 -19.07
N THR A 336 7.74 -24.90 -19.11
CA THR A 336 6.88 -25.56 -18.11
C THR A 336 7.62 -25.65 -16.79
N VAL A 337 7.77 -24.54 -16.08
CA VAL A 337 8.21 -24.54 -14.68
C VAL A 337 6.99 -24.97 -13.85
N PRO A 338 7.06 -26.09 -13.12
CA PRO A 338 5.98 -26.49 -12.22
C PRO A 338 5.81 -25.41 -11.15
N ILE A 339 4.67 -24.72 -11.16
CA ILE A 339 4.33 -23.73 -10.14
C ILE A 339 3.74 -24.52 -8.96
N PRO A 340 4.25 -24.38 -7.74
CA PRO A 340 3.58 -24.92 -6.56
C PRO A 340 2.21 -24.23 -6.43
N THR A 341 1.10 -24.97 -6.52
CA THR A 341 -0.26 -24.39 -6.57
C THR A 341 -0.95 -24.30 -5.19
N GLY A 342 -0.28 -24.69 -4.11
CA GLY A 342 -0.95 -24.91 -2.82
C GLY A 342 -1.04 -23.71 -1.87
N GLN A 343 -0.14 -22.72 -1.95
CA GLN A 343 0.05 -21.72 -0.86
C GLN A 343 -0.08 -20.25 -1.28
N PHE A 344 -0.50 -19.97 -2.52
CA PHE A 344 -0.35 -18.64 -3.11
C PHE A 344 -1.66 -17.93 -3.43
N HIS A 345 -2.79 -18.47 -3.03
CA HIS A 345 -4.09 -17.97 -3.44
C HIS A 345 -4.79 -17.18 -2.34
N PHE A 346 -5.89 -16.53 -2.74
CA PHE A 346 -6.73 -15.76 -1.83
C PHE A 346 -7.24 -16.68 -0.72
N PRO A 347 -7.08 -16.32 0.56
CA PRO A 347 -7.30 -17.23 1.68
C PRO A 347 -8.78 -17.60 1.88
N TYR A 348 -9.70 -16.73 1.46
CA TYR A 348 -11.13 -16.90 1.67
C TYR A 348 -11.80 -17.76 0.59
N GLN A 349 -11.21 -18.92 0.34
CA GLN A 349 -11.58 -19.85 -0.72
C GLN A 349 -12.90 -20.60 -0.47
N THR A 350 -13.36 -20.65 0.77
CA THR A 350 -14.53 -21.43 1.16
C THR A 350 -15.19 -20.69 2.32
N GLY A 351 -16.27 -19.95 2.05
CA GLY A 351 -17.17 -19.29 3.02
C GLY A 351 -16.60 -18.33 4.09
N SER A 352 -15.29 -18.14 4.18
CA SER A 352 -14.62 -17.29 5.18
C SER A 352 -14.59 -15.79 4.81
N THR A 353 -15.14 -15.34 3.65
CA THR A 353 -15.19 -13.89 3.35
C THR A 353 -16.06 -13.09 4.30
N ARG A 354 -16.74 -13.71 5.26
CA ARG A 354 -17.67 -13.04 6.17
C ARG A 354 -17.03 -11.88 6.92
N TYR A 355 -15.76 -12.02 7.35
CA TYR A 355 -15.10 -10.92 8.03
C TYR A 355 -14.77 -9.77 7.07
N LEU A 356 -14.20 -10.08 5.89
CA LEU A 356 -13.97 -9.12 4.82
C LEU A 356 -15.27 -8.40 4.39
N ASP A 357 -16.36 -9.15 4.25
CA ASP A 357 -17.68 -8.64 3.89
C ASP A 357 -18.22 -7.72 4.99
N ALA A 358 -18.10 -8.10 6.27
CA ALA A 358 -18.50 -7.26 7.41
C ALA A 358 -17.66 -5.98 7.52
N PHE A 359 -16.36 -6.07 7.28
CA PHE A 359 -15.47 -4.91 7.23
C PHE A 359 -15.91 -3.94 6.13
N TRP A 360 -16.13 -4.45 4.92
CA TRP A 360 -16.51 -3.62 3.79
C TRP A 360 -17.94 -3.09 3.89
N ASP A 361 -18.89 -3.83 4.47
CA ASP A 361 -20.24 -3.32 4.77
C ASP A 361 -20.18 -2.09 5.67
N LEU A 362 -19.42 -2.19 6.77
CA LEU A 362 -19.29 -1.10 7.71
C LEU A 362 -18.53 0.09 7.11
N THR A 363 -17.40 -0.18 6.45
CA THR A 363 -16.50 0.85 5.94
C THR A 363 -17.08 1.58 4.74
N SER A 364 -17.67 0.85 3.79
CA SER A 364 -18.25 1.44 2.59
C SER A 364 -19.49 2.28 2.93
N GLU A 365 -20.36 1.82 3.83
CA GLU A 365 -21.53 2.59 4.26
C GLU A 365 -21.13 3.87 5.00
N LEU A 366 -20.13 3.78 5.89
CA LEU A 366 -19.63 4.92 6.65
C LEU A 366 -19.01 6.00 5.75
N LEU A 367 -18.24 5.58 4.74
CA LEU A 367 -17.37 6.48 3.99
C LEU A 367 -17.83 6.77 2.54
N LYS A 368 -18.97 6.24 2.09
CA LYS A 368 -19.47 6.40 0.70
C LYS A 368 -19.52 7.85 0.24
N ASP A 369 -19.88 8.79 1.11
CA ASP A 369 -20.03 10.21 0.77
C ASP A 369 -18.74 11.03 0.96
N ARG A 370 -17.66 10.39 1.44
CA ARG A 370 -16.37 11.05 1.67
C ARG A 370 -15.62 11.18 0.35
N THR A 371 -15.60 12.39 -0.18
CA THR A 371 -15.02 12.65 -1.51
C THR A 371 -13.49 12.49 -1.56
N ASN A 372 -12.80 12.59 -0.43
CA ASN A 372 -11.35 12.39 -0.34
C ASN A 372 -10.94 10.92 -0.11
N VAL A 373 -11.84 9.95 -0.29
CA VAL A 373 -11.60 8.54 0.01
C VAL A 373 -11.59 7.67 -1.24
N LEU A 374 -10.70 6.68 -1.24
CA LEU A 374 -10.65 5.55 -2.17
C LEU A 374 -10.64 4.23 -1.36
N PHE A 375 -11.08 3.13 -1.97
CA PHE A 375 -11.05 1.81 -1.34
C PHE A 375 -10.16 0.84 -2.12
N GLU A 376 -9.11 0.31 -1.50
CA GLU A 376 -8.34 -0.82 -1.99
C GLU A 376 -8.88 -2.10 -1.35
N LEU A 377 -9.64 -2.86 -2.14
CA LEU A 377 -10.52 -3.90 -1.61
C LEU A 377 -9.76 -5.05 -0.95
N MET A 378 -8.59 -5.40 -1.48
CA MET A 378 -7.76 -6.49 -1.00
C MET A 378 -6.30 -6.17 -1.31
N ASN A 379 -5.43 -6.18 -0.31
CA ASN A 379 -3.99 -6.17 -0.51
C ASN A 379 -3.52 -7.53 -1.02
N GLU A 380 -2.84 -7.56 -2.16
CA GLU A 380 -2.16 -8.75 -2.64
C GLU A 380 -3.02 -10.02 -2.56
N PRO A 381 -4.22 -10.09 -3.15
CA PRO A 381 -5.11 -11.23 -2.94
C PRO A 381 -4.53 -12.57 -3.45
N VAL A 382 -3.50 -12.52 -4.28
CA VAL A 382 -2.76 -13.69 -4.75
C VAL A 382 -1.27 -13.35 -4.69
N ALA A 383 -0.49 -14.24 -4.08
CA ALA A 383 0.91 -14.01 -3.79
C ALA A 383 1.80 -14.11 -5.05
N TYR A 384 2.92 -13.38 -4.99
CA TYR A 384 4.07 -13.43 -5.90
C TYR A 384 3.84 -12.93 -7.33
N HIS A 385 3.00 -13.58 -8.14
CA HIS A 385 2.91 -13.25 -9.58
C HIS A 385 1.48 -13.23 -10.13
N PRO A 386 1.21 -12.43 -11.18
CA PRO A 386 -0.06 -12.50 -11.92
C PRO A 386 -0.40 -13.90 -12.44
N ASN A 387 0.62 -14.72 -12.71
CA ASN A 387 0.46 -16.11 -13.13
C ASN A 387 -0.22 -17.01 -12.10
N ASN A 388 -0.19 -16.63 -10.82
CA ASN A 388 -0.77 -17.42 -9.74
C ASN A 388 -2.29 -17.22 -9.61
N TYR A 389 -2.86 -16.20 -10.26
CA TYR A 389 -4.31 -15.99 -10.21
C TYR A 389 -5.03 -17.15 -10.88
N VAL A 390 -6.07 -17.68 -10.26
CA VAL A 390 -7.02 -18.60 -10.88
C VAL A 390 -8.39 -17.94 -11.06
N GLU A 391 -9.30 -18.60 -11.78
CA GLU A 391 -10.66 -18.09 -12.00
C GLU A 391 -11.38 -17.76 -10.69
N LYS A 392 -11.20 -18.60 -9.67
CA LYS A 392 -11.79 -18.41 -8.35
C LYS A 392 -11.34 -17.11 -7.68
N ASP A 393 -10.08 -16.72 -7.86
CA ASP A 393 -9.57 -15.45 -7.32
C ASP A 393 -10.26 -14.26 -8.02
N VAL A 394 -10.41 -14.33 -9.35
CA VAL A 394 -11.14 -13.33 -10.15
C VAL A 394 -12.59 -13.21 -9.70
N GLN A 395 -13.27 -14.33 -9.46
CA GLN A 395 -14.66 -14.35 -8.97
C GLN A 395 -14.77 -13.76 -7.55
N ALA A 396 -13.84 -14.06 -6.65
CA ALA A 396 -13.83 -13.51 -5.29
C ALA A 396 -13.63 -11.98 -5.30
N ILE A 397 -12.67 -11.49 -6.10
CA ILE A 397 -12.43 -10.04 -6.28
C ILE A 397 -13.67 -9.37 -6.88
N THR A 398 -14.29 -10.00 -7.88
CA THR A 398 -15.49 -9.47 -8.54
C THR A 398 -16.68 -9.39 -7.58
N ARG A 399 -16.91 -10.43 -6.76
CA ARG A 399 -17.97 -10.41 -5.74
C ARG A 399 -17.78 -9.26 -4.74
N CYS A 400 -16.56 -9.08 -4.23
CA CYS A 400 -16.25 -7.99 -3.31
C CYS A 400 -16.44 -6.62 -3.99
N TYR A 401 -15.99 -6.46 -5.24
CA TYR A 401 -16.24 -5.27 -6.06
C TYR A 401 -17.73 -4.96 -6.17
N GLN A 402 -18.55 -5.93 -6.55
CA GLN A 402 -19.99 -5.76 -6.71
C GLN A 402 -20.66 -5.37 -5.39
N ARG A 403 -20.27 -6.02 -4.28
CA ARG A 403 -20.77 -5.70 -2.94
C ARG A 403 -20.48 -4.26 -2.56
N VAL A 404 -19.22 -3.84 -2.64
CA VAL A 404 -18.81 -2.47 -2.26
C VAL A 404 -19.41 -1.42 -3.20
N ARG A 405 -19.49 -1.72 -4.50
CA ARG A 405 -20.07 -0.81 -5.48
C ARG A 405 -21.56 -0.55 -5.25
N GLN A 406 -22.32 -1.51 -4.72
CA GLN A 406 -23.74 -1.32 -4.37
C GLN A 406 -23.92 -0.27 -3.26
N THR A 407 -23.04 -0.27 -2.26
CA THR A 407 -23.10 0.64 -1.11
C THR A 407 -22.45 2.00 -1.39
N ALA A 408 -21.32 2.00 -2.12
CA ALA A 408 -20.53 3.19 -2.41
C ALA A 408 -20.34 3.39 -3.92
N PRO A 409 -21.41 3.71 -4.67
CA PRO A 409 -21.39 3.76 -6.14
C PRO A 409 -20.41 4.78 -6.71
N ASP A 410 -20.15 5.88 -6.00
CA ASP A 410 -19.30 6.99 -6.46
C ASP A 410 -17.86 6.92 -5.93
N THR A 411 -17.55 6.01 -5.00
CA THR A 411 -16.19 5.88 -4.46
C THR A 411 -15.29 5.13 -5.44
N HIS A 412 -14.07 5.62 -5.65
CA HIS A 412 -13.10 4.95 -6.52
C HIS A 412 -12.64 3.64 -5.87
N LEU A 413 -12.73 2.52 -6.61
CA LEU A 413 -12.35 1.20 -6.12
C LEU A 413 -11.04 0.73 -6.77
N VAL A 414 -10.10 0.26 -5.95
CA VAL A 414 -8.79 -0.25 -6.35
C VAL A 414 -8.79 -1.76 -6.12
N LEU A 415 -8.43 -2.52 -7.16
CA LEU A 415 -8.64 -3.97 -7.26
C LEU A 415 -7.34 -4.73 -7.56
N ALA A 416 -7.37 -6.02 -7.23
CA ALA A 416 -6.40 -7.04 -7.64
C ALA A 416 -4.93 -6.73 -7.33
N THR A 417 -4.65 -5.84 -6.37
CA THR A 417 -3.32 -5.34 -5.98
C THR A 417 -2.22 -6.38 -6.23
N PHE A 418 -1.56 -6.31 -7.38
CA PHE A 418 -0.61 -7.37 -7.77
C PHE A 418 0.67 -7.23 -6.97
N SER A 419 1.10 -8.26 -6.23
CA SER A 419 2.36 -8.23 -5.45
C SER A 419 3.60 -7.97 -6.31
N ASN A 420 3.54 -8.29 -7.60
CA ASN A 420 4.60 -8.04 -8.56
C ASN A 420 4.04 -7.77 -9.96
N THR A 421 4.77 -6.95 -10.73
CA THR A 421 4.55 -6.71 -12.16
C THR A 421 5.17 -7.77 -13.09
N ALA A 422 6.08 -8.60 -12.58
CA ALA A 422 6.75 -9.66 -13.33
C ALA A 422 5.83 -10.87 -13.53
N HIS A 423 5.87 -11.45 -14.74
CA HIS A 423 5.15 -12.67 -15.11
C HIS A 423 6.06 -13.56 -15.94
N PHE A 424 5.82 -14.87 -15.93
CA PHE A 424 6.64 -15.89 -16.60
C PHE A 424 5.85 -16.74 -17.60
N GLY A 425 4.69 -16.27 -18.02
CA GLY A 425 3.84 -16.98 -18.98
C GLY A 425 2.71 -16.11 -19.50
N ARG A 426 1.69 -16.75 -20.08
CA ARG A 426 0.57 -16.09 -20.75
C ARG A 426 -0.34 -15.28 -19.81
N ARG A 427 -0.39 -15.64 -18.53
CA ARG A 427 -1.26 -14.96 -17.56
C ARG A 427 -0.54 -13.76 -16.93
N SER A 428 -0.72 -12.61 -17.57
CA SER A 428 -0.18 -11.30 -17.16
C SER A 428 -1.22 -10.50 -16.35
N MET A 429 -0.80 -9.37 -15.74
CA MET A 429 -1.75 -8.43 -15.12
C MET A 429 -2.85 -8.00 -16.10
N LEU A 430 -2.51 -7.80 -17.38
CA LEU A 430 -3.47 -7.44 -18.42
C LEU A 430 -4.54 -8.53 -18.59
N LYS A 431 -4.12 -9.80 -18.66
CA LYS A 431 -5.07 -10.91 -18.85
C LYS A 431 -6.01 -11.06 -17.65
N VAL A 432 -5.48 -11.01 -16.43
CA VAL A 432 -6.31 -11.05 -15.21
C VAL A 432 -7.27 -9.86 -15.16
N THR A 433 -6.84 -8.68 -15.60
CA THR A 433 -7.70 -7.49 -15.65
C THR A 433 -8.83 -7.62 -16.68
N GLN A 434 -8.55 -8.22 -17.84
CA GLN A 434 -9.58 -8.53 -18.84
C GLN A 434 -10.63 -9.49 -18.29
N GLU A 435 -10.21 -10.53 -17.55
CA GLU A 435 -11.13 -11.49 -16.93
C GLU A 435 -12.01 -10.83 -15.85
N LEU A 436 -11.48 -9.85 -15.09
CA LEU A 436 -12.27 -9.04 -14.17
C LEU A 436 -13.33 -8.20 -14.92
N GLU A 437 -12.95 -7.56 -16.04
CA GLU A 437 -13.88 -6.81 -16.90
C GLU A 437 -14.98 -7.74 -17.45
N GLU A 438 -14.60 -8.90 -17.98
CA GLU A 438 -15.51 -9.95 -18.48
C GLU A 438 -16.46 -10.46 -17.39
N SER A 439 -16.01 -10.48 -16.13
CA SER A 439 -16.81 -10.88 -14.96
C SER A 439 -17.73 -9.75 -14.44
N GLY A 440 -17.74 -8.57 -15.07
CA GLY A 440 -18.65 -7.47 -14.74
C GLY A 440 -18.04 -6.34 -13.90
N VAL A 441 -16.71 -6.26 -13.79
CA VAL A 441 -16.03 -5.09 -13.21
C VAL A 441 -16.02 -3.94 -14.23
N SER A 442 -16.50 -2.75 -13.82
CA SER A 442 -16.34 -1.53 -14.61
C SER A 442 -15.13 -0.73 -14.11
N PHE A 443 -14.28 -0.32 -15.06
CA PHE A 443 -13.10 0.50 -14.82
C PHE A 443 -13.31 2.00 -15.08
N ASP A 444 -14.56 2.46 -15.19
CA ASP A 444 -14.87 3.90 -15.31
C ASP A 444 -14.58 4.66 -14.00
N ASN A 445 -14.80 3.98 -12.87
CA ASN A 445 -14.48 4.48 -11.52
C ASN A 445 -13.80 3.40 -10.66
N ALA A 446 -12.97 2.57 -11.30
CA ALA A 446 -12.13 1.61 -10.61
C ALA A 446 -10.74 1.55 -11.26
N SER A 447 -9.77 0.95 -10.60
CA SER A 447 -8.42 0.76 -11.12
C SER A 447 -7.76 -0.51 -10.62
N ILE A 448 -6.67 -0.86 -11.28
CA ILE A 448 -5.81 -1.97 -10.89
C ILE A 448 -4.63 -1.44 -10.07
N ALA A 449 -4.45 -2.00 -8.88
CA ALA A 449 -3.27 -1.76 -8.08
C ALA A 449 -2.13 -2.72 -8.44
N PHE A 450 -0.90 -2.27 -8.21
CA PHE A 450 0.28 -3.12 -8.33
C PHE A 450 1.41 -2.64 -7.42
N HIS A 451 2.23 -3.59 -7.00
CA HIS A 451 3.45 -3.39 -6.25
C HIS A 451 4.61 -3.86 -7.13
N PRO A 452 5.60 -3.02 -7.45
CA PRO A 452 6.70 -3.38 -8.32
C PRO A 452 7.87 -3.95 -7.51
N TYR A 453 7.57 -4.86 -6.56
CA TYR A 453 8.60 -5.54 -5.79
C TYR A 453 9.43 -6.45 -6.67
N ASP A 454 10.75 -6.32 -6.63
CA ASP A 454 11.67 -7.23 -7.31
C ASP A 454 11.87 -8.51 -6.49
N THR A 455 10.83 -9.35 -6.44
CA THR A 455 10.85 -10.61 -5.69
C THR A 455 11.48 -11.76 -6.45
N THR A 456 11.97 -11.55 -7.69
CA THR A 456 12.46 -12.64 -8.52
C THR A 456 13.65 -12.28 -9.39
N ASP A 457 14.55 -13.24 -9.60
CA ASP A 457 15.58 -13.16 -10.65
C ASP A 457 15.00 -13.29 -12.09
N LEU A 458 13.68 -13.15 -12.26
CA LEU A 458 13.04 -13.25 -13.57
C LEU A 458 13.35 -12.00 -14.41
N LEU A 459 13.64 -12.25 -15.69
CA LEU A 459 14.09 -11.26 -16.69
C LEU A 459 13.09 -10.13 -17.01
N ALA A 460 11.94 -10.04 -16.34
CA ALA A 460 10.79 -9.25 -16.77
C ALA A 460 10.23 -8.26 -15.73
N HIS A 461 11.10 -7.65 -14.90
CA HIS A 461 10.81 -6.35 -14.25
C HIS A 461 10.78 -5.22 -15.30
N SER A 462 9.83 -5.32 -16.23
CA SER A 462 9.76 -4.46 -17.41
C SER A 462 8.58 -3.51 -17.32
N PRO A 463 8.81 -2.19 -17.43
CA PRO A 463 7.74 -1.21 -17.62
C PRO A 463 6.89 -1.45 -18.87
N ARG A 464 7.29 -2.35 -19.80
CA ARG A 464 6.48 -2.71 -20.97
C ARG A 464 5.13 -3.29 -20.56
N ASN A 465 5.10 -4.13 -19.52
CA ASN A 465 3.87 -4.78 -19.05
C ASN A 465 2.93 -3.79 -18.38
N LEU A 466 3.48 -2.95 -17.50
CA LEU A 466 2.73 -1.83 -16.92
C LEU A 466 2.15 -0.92 -18.01
N ARG A 467 2.95 -0.49 -19.00
CA ARG A 467 2.46 0.37 -20.10
C ARG A 467 1.45 -0.31 -21.02
N ARG A 468 1.48 -1.63 -21.17
CA ARG A 468 0.44 -2.39 -21.89
C ARG A 468 -0.87 -2.34 -21.11
N LEU A 469 -0.82 -2.62 -19.81
CA LEU A 469 -1.98 -2.53 -18.92
C LEU A 469 -2.57 -1.10 -18.92
N MET A 470 -1.74 -0.09 -18.68
CA MET A 470 -2.14 1.32 -18.62
C MET A 470 -2.84 1.82 -19.87
N ARG A 471 -2.49 1.32 -21.06
CA ARG A 471 -3.16 1.74 -22.30
C ARG A 471 -4.63 1.38 -22.32
N ARG A 472 -5.03 0.30 -21.63
CA ARG A 472 -6.41 -0.18 -21.59
C ARG A 472 -7.12 0.15 -20.28
N TYR A 473 -6.43 -0.02 -19.15
CA TYR A 473 -7.01 0.09 -17.81
C TYR A 473 -6.27 1.11 -16.93
N PRO A 474 -6.99 1.85 -16.08
CA PRO A 474 -6.38 2.71 -15.07
C PRO A 474 -5.58 1.91 -14.05
N VAL A 475 -4.41 2.43 -13.70
CA VAL A 475 -3.52 1.82 -12.70
C VAL A 475 -3.14 2.79 -11.58
N ILE A 476 -2.76 2.22 -10.45
CA ILE A 476 -2.18 2.93 -9.31
C ILE A 476 -1.13 2.04 -8.64
N ASN A 477 0.00 2.62 -8.24
CA ASN A 477 1.00 1.93 -7.44
C ASN A 477 0.64 2.11 -5.96
N THR A 478 0.12 1.09 -5.30
CA THR A 478 -0.34 1.20 -3.89
C THR A 478 0.76 0.92 -2.88
N GLU A 479 1.90 0.41 -3.33
CA GLU A 479 3.02 0.12 -2.46
C GLU A 479 4.31 0.13 -3.27
N GLN A 480 5.28 0.90 -2.78
CA GLN A 480 6.60 1.00 -3.35
C GLN A 480 7.65 0.81 -2.25
N GLY A 481 8.34 -0.33 -2.33
CA GLY A 481 9.51 -0.62 -1.49
C GLY A 481 10.71 0.26 -1.79
N TYR A 482 11.76 0.07 -0.97
CA TYR A 482 13.02 0.79 -1.06
C TYR A 482 14.06 0.00 -1.83
N PRO A 483 15.06 0.69 -2.42
CA PRO A 483 16.23 0.04 -2.98
C PRO A 483 16.99 -0.76 -1.92
N THR A 484 17.53 -1.92 -2.29
CA THR A 484 18.33 -2.75 -1.37
C THR A 484 19.42 -1.94 -0.67
N GLY A 485 19.43 -2.03 0.66
CA GLY A 485 20.43 -1.38 1.52
C GLY A 485 20.23 0.12 1.72
N VAL A 486 19.08 0.68 1.34
CA VAL A 486 18.72 2.07 1.65
C VAL A 486 18.14 2.20 3.06
N VAL A 487 17.29 1.25 3.47
CA VAL A 487 16.74 1.19 4.83
C VAL A 487 17.44 0.05 5.57
N PRO A 488 18.24 0.32 6.62
CA PRO A 488 18.88 -0.72 7.41
C PRO A 488 17.86 -1.68 8.03
N ASP A 489 18.19 -2.97 8.14
CA ASP A 489 17.44 -3.97 8.91
C ASP A 489 15.97 -4.19 8.50
N SER A 490 15.68 -3.91 7.24
CA SER A 490 14.42 -4.23 6.59
C SER A 490 14.20 -5.75 6.51
N SER A 491 13.25 -6.30 7.28
CA SER A 491 12.76 -7.68 7.09
C SER A 491 11.97 -7.86 5.79
N ASP A 492 11.44 -6.77 5.24
CA ASP A 492 10.63 -6.81 4.02
C ASP A 492 11.55 -6.83 2.78
N PRO A 493 11.08 -7.42 1.66
CA PRO A 493 11.87 -7.46 0.44
C PRO A 493 12.15 -6.05 -0.09
N ASP A 494 13.40 -5.63 0.00
CA ASP A 494 13.88 -4.46 -0.75
C ASP A 494 13.82 -4.78 -2.25
N ALA A 495 13.35 -3.83 -3.06
CA ALA A 495 13.29 -3.98 -4.52
C ALA A 495 14.58 -3.42 -5.14
N ARG A 496 15.08 -3.97 -6.25
CA ARG A 496 16.26 -3.39 -6.96
C ARG A 496 15.96 -2.07 -7.69
N GLY A 497 14.74 -1.56 -7.57
CA GLY A 497 14.20 -0.43 -8.32
C GLY A 497 13.24 -0.87 -9.42
N PHE A 498 12.70 0.08 -10.17
CA PHE A 498 11.75 -0.18 -11.24
C PHE A 498 12.07 0.69 -12.46
N GLY A 499 11.88 0.16 -13.67
CA GLY A 499 12.04 0.93 -14.91
C GLY A 499 13.42 1.59 -15.12
N ARG A 500 14.48 0.90 -14.69
CA ARG A 500 15.89 1.36 -14.69
C ARG A 500 16.19 2.47 -13.67
N ASP A 501 15.21 2.88 -12.88
CA ASP A 501 15.42 3.81 -11.79
C ASP A 501 15.69 3.07 -10.50
N ARG A 502 16.58 3.64 -9.70
CA ARG A 502 16.90 3.12 -8.36
C ARG A 502 15.65 3.15 -7.48
N PHE A 503 14.98 4.29 -7.40
CA PHE A 503 13.71 4.45 -6.70
C PHE A 503 12.55 4.27 -7.68
N GLY A 504 11.64 3.33 -7.40
CA GLY A 504 10.48 3.11 -8.27
C GLY A 504 9.58 4.34 -8.40
N GLN A 505 9.57 5.22 -7.39
CA GLN A 505 8.88 6.52 -7.40
C GLN A 505 9.33 7.40 -8.58
N GLN A 506 10.63 7.40 -8.93
CA GLN A 506 11.12 8.13 -10.09
C GLN A 506 10.50 7.60 -11.39
N SER A 507 10.33 6.28 -11.49
CA SER A 507 9.63 5.66 -12.61
C SER A 507 8.14 6.01 -12.60
N MET A 508 7.47 5.99 -11.45
CA MET A 508 6.05 6.36 -11.36
C MET A 508 5.82 7.81 -11.81
N GLU A 509 6.65 8.75 -11.40
CA GLU A 509 6.59 10.13 -11.89
C GLU A 509 6.85 10.20 -13.40
N ARG A 510 7.82 9.46 -13.94
CA ARG A 510 8.07 9.40 -15.40
C ARG A 510 6.89 8.82 -16.18
N TYR A 511 6.23 7.81 -15.62
CA TYR A 511 5.08 7.15 -16.24
C TYR A 511 3.75 7.85 -15.94
N ASN A 512 3.76 8.93 -15.16
CA ASN A 512 2.58 9.65 -14.72
C ASN A 512 1.59 8.73 -14.00
N VAL A 513 2.09 7.98 -13.02
CA VAL A 513 1.33 7.01 -12.20
C VAL A 513 1.34 7.46 -10.75
N SER A 514 0.17 7.51 -10.12
CA SER A 514 0.04 7.73 -8.68
C SER A 514 0.70 6.61 -7.87
N TRP A 515 1.34 6.94 -6.74
CA TRP A 515 2.16 6.00 -5.97
C TRP A 515 2.10 6.23 -4.45
N PHE A 516 2.37 5.17 -3.67
CA PHE A 516 2.47 5.24 -2.21
C PHE A 516 3.76 4.59 -1.70
N ALA A 517 4.52 5.31 -0.88
CA ALA A 517 5.72 4.79 -0.23
C ALA A 517 5.37 3.83 0.91
N TRP A 518 6.02 2.67 0.95
CA TRP A 518 5.93 1.74 2.07
C TRP A 518 6.82 2.20 3.26
N LYS A 519 6.69 1.59 4.45
CA LYS A 519 7.50 1.86 5.67
C LYS A 519 7.60 3.34 6.06
N THR A 520 6.45 3.95 6.29
CA THR A 520 6.31 5.36 6.66
C THR A 520 5.31 5.52 7.79
N SER A 521 5.11 4.47 8.59
CA SER A 521 3.96 4.33 9.47
C SER A 521 4.07 5.17 10.73
N SER A 522 5.28 5.38 11.22
CA SER A 522 5.59 6.21 12.37
C SER A 522 6.22 7.55 11.94
N THR A 523 6.26 8.51 12.87
CA THR A 523 6.97 9.78 12.66
C THR A 523 8.43 9.56 12.27
N ASP A 524 9.14 8.67 12.96
CA ASP A 524 10.55 8.39 12.69
C ASP A 524 10.75 7.70 11.35
N GLU A 525 9.93 6.69 11.02
CA GLU A 525 9.95 6.05 9.71
C GLU A 525 9.66 7.05 8.60
N PHE A 526 8.67 7.92 8.78
CA PHE A 526 8.35 8.97 7.82
C PHE A 526 9.53 9.93 7.62
N GLN A 527 10.17 10.40 8.69
CA GLN A 527 11.34 11.28 8.58
C GLN A 527 12.50 10.59 7.85
N ASN A 528 12.85 9.39 8.26
CA ASN A 528 14.04 8.70 7.75
C ASN A 528 13.83 8.18 6.32
N ASN A 529 12.67 7.57 6.06
CA ASN A 529 12.43 6.85 4.82
C ASN A 529 11.77 7.73 3.76
N TYR A 530 10.86 8.63 4.13
CA TYR A 530 10.25 9.55 3.16
C TYR A 530 11.05 10.85 3.00
N VAL A 531 11.26 11.60 4.09
CA VAL A 531 11.84 12.95 3.99
C VAL A 531 13.33 12.90 3.64
N GLN A 532 14.12 12.17 4.41
CA GLN A 532 15.58 12.10 4.22
C GLN A 532 15.99 11.27 3.01
N THR A 533 15.15 10.31 2.59
CA THR A 533 15.48 9.39 1.50
C THR A 533 14.72 9.72 0.22
N ILE A 534 13.41 9.42 0.14
CA ILE A 534 12.64 9.56 -1.12
C ILE A 534 12.60 11.01 -1.60
N LYS A 535 12.21 11.95 -0.73
CA LYS A 535 12.08 13.37 -1.09
C LYS A 535 13.43 13.98 -1.44
N SER A 536 14.47 13.65 -0.67
CA SER A 536 15.82 14.15 -0.94
C SER A 536 16.37 13.64 -2.29
N ASP A 537 16.16 12.37 -2.64
CA ASP A 537 16.50 11.85 -3.98
C ASP A 537 15.67 12.52 -5.08
N ALA A 538 14.37 12.73 -4.85
CA ALA A 538 13.48 13.42 -5.79
C ALA A 538 13.94 14.85 -6.11
N ILE A 539 14.39 15.58 -5.10
CA ILE A 539 14.96 16.94 -5.27
C ILE A 539 16.28 16.85 -6.03
N ALA A 540 17.20 15.99 -5.58
CA ALA A 540 18.53 15.85 -6.17
C ALA A 540 18.48 15.46 -7.65
N ARG A 541 17.53 14.59 -8.02
CA ARG A 541 17.34 14.08 -9.38
C ARG A 541 16.28 14.83 -10.19
N ARG A 542 15.73 15.92 -9.64
CA ARG A 542 14.78 16.83 -10.32
C ARG A 542 13.49 16.17 -10.79
N TYR A 543 12.96 15.23 -10.02
CA TYR A 543 11.61 14.67 -10.21
C TYR A 543 10.65 15.01 -9.05
N TYR A 544 11.04 15.95 -8.18
CA TYR A 544 10.20 16.42 -7.09
C TYR A 544 8.95 17.17 -7.58
N TRP A 545 7.79 16.81 -7.03
CA TRP A 545 6.45 17.26 -7.43
C TRP A 545 5.93 18.47 -6.64
N GLY A 546 6.73 19.09 -5.77
CA GLY A 546 6.26 20.18 -4.89
C GLY A 546 5.66 21.38 -5.64
N TRP A 547 6.12 21.67 -6.85
CA TRP A 547 5.55 22.74 -7.69
C TRP A 547 4.12 22.41 -8.16
N GLU A 548 3.83 21.13 -8.44
CA GLU A 548 2.50 20.66 -8.84
C GLU A 548 1.52 20.85 -7.69
N LEU A 549 1.92 20.45 -6.47
CA LEU A 549 1.08 20.60 -5.28
C LEU A 549 0.84 22.05 -4.87
N ALA A 550 1.85 22.92 -5.02
CA ALA A 550 1.67 24.35 -4.81
C ALA A 550 0.62 24.92 -5.77
N TRP A 551 0.60 24.43 -7.01
CA TRP A 551 -0.37 24.83 -8.01
C TRP A 551 -1.77 24.31 -7.70
N VAL A 552 -1.90 23.05 -7.32
CA VAL A 552 -3.17 22.43 -6.89
C VAL A 552 -3.76 23.16 -5.70
N SER A 553 -2.94 23.50 -4.71
CA SER A 553 -3.38 24.31 -3.56
C SER A 553 -3.91 25.68 -4.02
N THR A 554 -3.25 26.31 -4.99
CA THR A 554 -3.72 27.57 -5.60
C THR A 554 -5.04 27.39 -6.33
N LEU A 555 -5.21 26.29 -7.09
CA LEU A 555 -6.46 25.97 -7.78
C LEU A 555 -7.61 25.74 -6.80
N ASN A 556 -7.38 25.00 -5.72
CA ASN A 556 -8.36 24.77 -4.66
C ASN A 556 -8.79 26.09 -4.00
N ASP A 557 -7.85 26.97 -3.66
CA ASP A 557 -8.17 28.29 -3.10
C ASP A 557 -8.99 29.14 -4.09
N LEU A 558 -8.63 29.15 -5.37
CA LEU A 558 -9.39 29.86 -6.40
C LEU A 558 -10.80 29.30 -6.60
N GLU A 559 -10.97 27.98 -6.55
CA GLU A 559 -12.28 27.32 -6.67
C GLU A 559 -13.21 27.67 -5.50
N GLN A 560 -12.67 27.71 -4.28
CA GLN A 560 -13.43 28.04 -3.07
C GLN A 560 -13.81 29.53 -3.00
N ARG A 561 -13.04 30.40 -3.66
CA ARG A 561 -13.34 31.84 -3.72
C ARG A 561 -14.53 32.13 -4.62
N ARG A 562 -15.47 32.92 -4.09
CA ARG A 562 -16.63 33.40 -4.85
C ARG A 562 -16.25 34.62 -5.70
N GLY A 563 -16.66 34.64 -6.96
CA GLY A 563 -16.52 35.80 -7.84
C GLY A 563 -16.13 35.43 -9.27
N PHE A 564 -16.51 36.27 -10.23
CA PHE A 564 -16.23 36.04 -11.65
C PHE A 564 -14.73 35.91 -11.93
N PHE A 565 -13.91 36.80 -11.36
CA PHE A 565 -12.46 36.81 -11.62
C PHE A 565 -11.75 35.57 -11.07
N ALA A 566 -12.08 35.13 -9.85
CA ALA A 566 -11.52 33.90 -9.28
C ALA A 566 -11.89 32.67 -10.14
N ARG A 567 -13.15 32.57 -10.59
CA ARG A 567 -13.60 31.50 -11.51
C ARG A 567 -12.90 31.56 -12.87
N TYR A 568 -12.68 32.76 -13.41
CA TYR A 568 -11.94 32.93 -14.66
C TYR A 568 -10.48 32.49 -14.50
N LEU A 569 -9.82 32.88 -13.41
CA LEU A 569 -8.46 32.45 -13.11
C LEU A 569 -8.38 30.94 -12.90
N TYR A 570 -9.28 30.36 -12.12
CA TYR A 570 -9.39 28.91 -11.94
C TYR A 570 -9.50 28.20 -13.29
N TRP A 571 -10.44 28.63 -14.14
CA TRP A 571 -10.61 28.05 -15.48
C TRP A 571 -9.33 28.17 -16.32
N ARG A 572 -8.68 29.34 -16.34
CA ARG A 572 -7.44 29.54 -17.08
C ARG A 572 -6.30 28.66 -16.57
N PHE A 573 -6.09 28.62 -15.27
CA PHE A 573 -5.01 27.85 -14.66
C PHE A 573 -5.24 26.36 -14.76
N SER A 574 -6.49 25.88 -14.60
CA SER A 574 -6.79 24.45 -14.73
C SER A 574 -6.52 23.96 -16.16
N GLN A 575 -6.82 24.75 -17.20
CA GLN A 575 -6.45 24.41 -18.57
C GLN A 575 -4.93 24.29 -18.76
N ILE A 576 -4.15 25.22 -18.19
CA ILE A 576 -2.68 25.20 -18.30
C ILE A 576 -2.10 24.03 -17.49
N PHE A 577 -2.61 23.79 -16.29
CA PHE A 577 -2.19 22.69 -15.44
C PHE A 577 -2.45 21.35 -16.13
N ASN A 578 -3.66 21.16 -16.66
CA ASN A 578 -4.00 19.97 -17.44
C ASN A 578 -3.09 19.82 -18.65
N TRP A 579 -2.80 20.90 -19.38
CA TRP A 579 -1.86 20.85 -20.50
C TRP A 579 -0.46 20.41 -20.04
N LEU A 580 0.10 21.02 -19.00
CA LEU A 580 1.44 20.70 -18.50
C LEU A 580 1.57 19.30 -17.91
N THR A 581 0.52 18.80 -17.25
CA THR A 581 0.53 17.47 -16.63
C THR A 581 0.14 16.35 -17.61
N TYR A 582 -0.39 16.71 -18.77
CA TYR A 582 -0.63 15.78 -19.87
C TYR A 582 0.65 15.42 -20.65
N PHE A 583 1.61 16.34 -20.73
CA PHE A 583 2.92 16.17 -21.39
C PHE A 583 3.99 15.66 -20.41
#